data_AF-A0AAE3YPZ7-F1
#
_entry.id   AF-A0AAE3YPZ7-F1
#
_cell.length_a   1.000
_cell.length_b   1.000
_cell.length_c   1.000
_cell.angle_alpha   90.00
_cell.angle_beta   90.00
_cell.angle_gamma   90.00
#
_symmetry.space_group_name_H-M   'P 1'
#
loop_
_entity.id
_entity.type
_entity.pdbx_description
1 polymer ?
#
loop_
_entity_poly.entity_id
_entity_poly.type
_entity_poly.pdbx_seq_one_letter_code
_entity_poly.pdbx_strand_id
1 'polypeptide(L)'
;MVGPRPQWSEDTCAVCPAQLLGPGDFDVVARPGREFGYRPEVGWRIGPDGTAVCVHPYRVGLPPGRYASAGAPLPSPAEAVPLPSEEALRLPEALDDLEGWLVATLRMAGDDEIFSAVARAERTAATRFAPGAVVTALRRVLSRELARR
;
A
#
# COMPACT_ATOMS: atom_id res chain seq x y z
N MET A 1 -23.77 5.04 -6.48
CA MET A 1 -22.86 5.96 -5.76
C MET A 1 -21.99 5.11 -4.86
N VAL A 2 -20.75 4.84 -5.26
CA VAL A 2 -19.77 4.16 -4.41
C VAL A 2 -18.85 5.25 -3.88
N GLY A 3 -19.29 5.92 -2.82
CA GLY A 3 -18.39 6.77 -2.04
C GLY A 3 -17.33 5.92 -1.32
N PRO A 4 -16.34 6.54 -0.68
CA PRO A 4 -15.34 5.83 0.10
C PRO A 4 -16.03 4.87 1.07
N ARG A 5 -15.62 3.59 1.10
CA ARG A 5 -16.06 2.71 2.18
C ARG A 5 -15.37 3.21 3.45
N PRO A 6 -16.09 3.61 4.51
CA PRO A 6 -15.49 4.13 5.75
C PRO A 6 -14.43 3.20 6.36
N GLN A 7 -14.49 1.90 6.05
CA GLN A 7 -13.48 0.91 6.43
C GLN A 7 -12.12 1.02 5.70
N TRP A 8 -12.02 1.77 4.59
CA TRP A 8 -10.83 1.75 3.73
C TRP A 8 -9.77 2.81 4.06
N SER A 9 -10.15 3.94 4.66
CA SER A 9 -9.18 4.96 5.08
C SER A 9 -8.20 4.42 6.12
N GLU A 10 -8.67 3.52 6.99
CA GLU A 10 -7.82 2.89 7.99
C GLU A 10 -7.03 1.68 7.46
N ASP A 11 -7.48 1.09 6.35
CA ASP A 11 -6.87 -0.10 5.73
C ASP A 11 -5.79 0.24 4.68
N THR A 12 -5.63 1.51 4.33
CA THR A 12 -4.77 1.95 3.21
C THR A 12 -3.61 2.81 3.70
N CYS A 13 -2.63 3.10 2.83
CA CYS A 13 -1.56 4.05 3.17
C CYS A 13 -2.14 5.47 3.30
N ALA A 14 -1.48 6.34 4.06
CA ALA A 14 -1.89 7.75 4.18
C ALA A 14 -1.91 8.51 2.84
N VAL A 15 -1.07 8.11 1.87
CA VAL A 15 -1.00 8.69 0.52
C VAL A 15 -1.81 7.91 -0.52
N CYS A 16 -2.63 6.95 -0.09
CA CYS A 16 -3.40 6.11 -0.99
C CYS A 16 -4.60 6.89 -1.56
N PRO A 17 -4.89 6.80 -2.87
CA PRO A 17 -6.12 7.38 -3.42
C PRO A 17 -7.39 6.82 -2.76
N ALA A 18 -7.36 5.57 -2.30
CA ALA A 18 -8.46 4.93 -1.59
C ALA A 18 -8.79 5.55 -0.21
N GLN A 19 -8.00 6.54 0.25
CA GLN A 19 -8.40 7.41 1.36
C GLN A 19 -9.67 8.20 1.02
N LEU A 20 -9.87 8.58 -0.24
CA LEU A 20 -11.02 9.37 -0.72
C LEU A 20 -11.81 8.70 -1.85
N LEU A 21 -11.19 7.81 -2.63
CA LEU A 21 -11.75 7.22 -3.84
C LEU A 21 -12.23 5.77 -3.64
N GLY A 22 -13.24 5.35 -4.41
CA GLY A 22 -13.78 3.99 -4.39
C GLY A 22 -13.00 3.02 -5.29
N PRO A 23 -13.21 1.69 -5.15
CA PRO A 23 -12.66 0.73 -6.11
C PRO A 23 -13.23 1.06 -7.50
N GLY A 24 -12.37 1.14 -8.50
CA GLY A 24 -12.75 1.56 -9.85
C GLY A 24 -12.43 3.02 -10.17
N ASP A 25 -12.23 3.86 -9.15
CA ASP A 25 -11.95 5.29 -9.31
C ASP A 25 -10.44 5.63 -9.32
N PHE A 26 -9.58 4.61 -9.18
CA PHE A 26 -8.13 4.72 -9.32
C PHE A 26 -7.56 3.45 -9.97
N ASP A 27 -6.40 3.57 -10.58
CA ASP A 27 -5.65 2.45 -11.13
C ASP A 27 -4.76 1.81 -10.07
N VAL A 28 -4.53 0.51 -10.20
CA VAL A 28 -3.57 -0.21 -9.37
C VAL A 28 -2.43 -0.69 -10.24
N VAL A 29 -1.21 -0.33 -9.87
CA VAL A 29 -0.01 -0.80 -10.58
C VAL A 29 0.81 -1.71 -9.66
N ALA A 30 1.62 -2.57 -10.28
CA ALA A 30 2.33 -3.62 -9.56
C ALA A 30 3.38 -3.07 -8.57
N ARG A 31 3.91 -1.87 -8.82
CA ARG A 31 5.01 -1.28 -8.06
C ARG A 31 5.11 0.23 -8.26
N PRO A 32 5.81 0.96 -7.35
CA PRO A 32 6.18 2.34 -7.58
C PRO A 32 6.99 2.50 -8.88
N GLY A 33 6.75 3.59 -9.60
CA GLY A 33 7.45 3.94 -10.83
C GLY A 33 7.60 5.46 -10.94
N ARG A 34 8.58 5.92 -11.71
CA ARG A 34 8.84 7.36 -11.92
C ARG A 34 7.65 8.06 -12.57
N GLU A 35 6.91 7.32 -13.38
CA GLU A 35 5.67 7.72 -14.05
C GLU A 35 4.47 7.86 -13.10
N PHE A 36 4.56 7.33 -11.87
CA PHE A 36 3.51 7.37 -10.84
C PHE A 36 3.96 8.21 -9.65
N GLY A 37 4.38 9.45 -9.91
CA GLY A 37 4.92 10.34 -8.89
C GLY A 37 3.87 10.77 -7.87
N TYR A 38 4.26 10.82 -6.59
CA TYR A 38 3.45 11.42 -5.53
C TYR A 38 3.26 12.92 -5.80
N ARG A 39 2.02 13.41 -5.65
CA ARG A 39 1.64 14.80 -5.86
C ARG A 39 1.08 15.38 -4.56
N PRO A 40 1.87 16.20 -3.83
CA PRO A 40 1.44 16.78 -2.55
C PRO A 40 0.16 17.60 -2.64
N GLU A 41 -0.14 18.17 -3.81
CA GLU A 41 -1.30 19.02 -4.05
C GLU A 41 -2.62 18.24 -3.99
N VAL A 42 -2.59 16.96 -4.36
CA VAL A 42 -3.76 16.07 -4.33
C VAL A 42 -3.67 14.99 -3.25
N GLY A 43 -2.48 14.74 -2.69
CA GLY A 43 -2.27 13.79 -1.61
C GLY A 43 -2.11 12.32 -2.04
N TRP A 44 -1.93 12.03 -3.33
CA TRP A 44 -1.66 10.68 -3.85
C TRP A 44 -0.81 10.70 -5.12
N ARG A 45 -0.50 9.51 -5.63
CA ARG A 45 0.23 9.33 -6.90
C ARG A 45 -0.69 9.50 -8.09
N ILE A 46 -0.19 10.13 -9.15
CA ILE A 46 -0.92 10.34 -10.40
C ILE A 46 -0.14 9.71 -11.56
N GLY A 47 -0.85 9.03 -12.47
CA GLY A 47 -0.31 8.49 -13.71
C GLY A 47 -0.11 9.55 -14.82
N PRO A 48 0.52 9.16 -15.95
CA PRO A 48 0.80 10.09 -17.05
C PRO A 48 -0.43 10.79 -17.66
N ASP A 49 -1.59 10.16 -17.53
CA ASP A 49 -2.89 10.60 -18.04
C ASP A 49 -3.70 11.42 -17.01
N GLY A 50 -3.15 11.67 -15.82
CA GLY A 50 -3.87 12.36 -14.75
C GLY A 50 -4.69 11.43 -13.84
N THR A 51 -4.68 10.12 -14.09
CA THR A 51 -5.45 9.14 -13.29
C THR A 51 -4.80 8.94 -11.92
N ALA A 52 -5.61 8.83 -10.86
CA ALA A 52 -5.12 8.48 -9.53
C ALA A 52 -4.58 7.04 -9.51
N VAL A 53 -3.45 6.80 -8.83
CA VAL A 53 -2.76 5.50 -8.84
C VAL A 53 -2.42 5.02 -7.44
N CYS A 54 -2.74 3.76 -7.14
CA CYS A 54 -2.17 3.02 -6.03
C CYS A 54 -1.06 2.08 -6.54
N VAL A 55 0.08 2.08 -5.85
CA VAL A 55 1.27 1.27 -6.20
C VAL A 55 1.45 0.06 -5.27
N HIS A 56 0.51 -0.16 -4.35
CA HIS A 56 0.58 -1.18 -3.29
C HIS A 56 -0.63 -2.13 -3.37
N PRO A 57 -0.66 -3.05 -4.36
CA PRO A 57 -1.83 -3.86 -4.69
C PRO A 57 -2.32 -4.71 -3.49
N TYR A 58 -1.38 -5.34 -2.77
CA TYR A 58 -1.68 -6.16 -1.61
C TYR A 58 -2.29 -5.34 -0.46
N ARG A 59 -1.91 -4.07 -0.29
CA ARG A 59 -2.46 -3.24 0.79
C ARG A 59 -3.89 -2.84 0.51
N VAL A 60 -4.18 -2.38 -0.71
CA VAL A 60 -5.54 -2.01 -1.12
C VAL A 60 -6.42 -3.23 -1.39
N GLY A 61 -5.83 -4.42 -1.51
CA GLY A 61 -6.54 -5.68 -1.73
C GLY A 61 -7.05 -5.84 -3.16
N LEU A 62 -6.41 -5.19 -4.14
CA LEU A 62 -6.76 -5.27 -5.56
C LEU A 62 -5.51 -5.69 -6.36
N PRO A 63 -5.66 -6.59 -7.35
CA PRO A 63 -4.59 -6.88 -8.28
C PRO A 63 -4.26 -5.64 -9.13
N PRO A 64 -3.08 -5.61 -9.78
CA PRO A 64 -2.78 -4.57 -10.75
C PRO A 64 -3.83 -4.54 -11.88
N GLY A 65 -4.35 -3.36 -12.19
CA GLY A 65 -5.39 -3.16 -13.18
C GLY A 65 -5.65 -1.68 -13.48
N ARG A 66 -6.03 -1.40 -14.73
CA ARG A 66 -6.42 -0.07 -15.22
C ARG A 66 -7.93 0.15 -15.04
N TYR A 67 -8.35 0.23 -13.79
CA TYR A 67 -9.77 0.29 -13.46
C TYR A 67 -10.40 1.63 -13.82
N ALA A 68 -9.71 2.74 -13.52
CA ALA A 68 -10.21 4.08 -13.80
C ALA A 68 -9.86 4.53 -15.21
N SER A 69 -8.60 4.34 -15.64
CA SER A 69 -8.14 4.86 -16.93
C SER A 69 -8.69 4.09 -18.13
N ALA A 70 -8.96 2.79 -17.97
CA ALA A 70 -9.39 1.92 -19.06
C ALA A 70 -10.71 1.18 -18.78
N GLY A 71 -11.36 1.44 -17.64
CA GLY A 71 -12.63 0.79 -17.30
C GLY A 71 -12.50 -0.73 -17.11
N ALA A 72 -11.32 -1.23 -16.72
CA ALA A 72 -11.15 -2.66 -16.46
C ALA A 72 -12.15 -3.12 -15.38
N PRO A 73 -12.78 -4.30 -15.53
CA PRO A 73 -13.73 -4.79 -14.55
C PRO A 73 -13.05 -5.01 -13.20
N LEU A 74 -13.76 -4.69 -12.12
CA LEU A 74 -13.29 -5.01 -10.78
C LEU A 74 -13.32 -6.53 -10.56
N PRO A 75 -12.27 -7.08 -9.94
CA PRO A 75 -12.22 -8.50 -9.61
C PRO A 75 -13.35 -8.85 -8.63
N SER A 76 -13.80 -10.10 -8.66
CA SER A 76 -14.74 -10.57 -7.64
C SER A 76 -14.06 -10.54 -6.25
N PRO A 77 -14.78 -10.31 -5.14
CA PRO A 77 -14.19 -10.35 -3.80
C PRO A 77 -13.54 -11.69 -3.41
N ALA A 78 -13.83 -12.76 -4.15
CA ALA A 78 -13.24 -14.09 -3.97
C ALA A 78 -11.90 -14.27 -4.70
N GLU A 79 -11.51 -13.35 -5.59
CA GLU A 79 -10.17 -13.33 -6.14
C GLU A 79 -9.17 -12.95 -5.05
N ALA A 80 -8.16 -13.79 -4.87
CA ALA A 80 -7.22 -13.68 -3.77
C ALA A 80 -6.51 -12.32 -3.76
N VAL A 81 -6.39 -11.72 -2.58
CA VAL A 81 -5.50 -10.57 -2.36
C VAL A 81 -4.12 -10.96 -2.88
N PRO A 82 -3.52 -10.17 -3.79
CA PRO A 82 -2.25 -10.54 -4.39
C PRO A 82 -1.19 -10.70 -3.30
N LEU A 83 -0.41 -11.78 -3.38
CA LEU A 83 0.74 -11.95 -2.51
C LEU A 83 1.80 -10.88 -2.82
N PRO A 84 2.55 -10.41 -1.82
CA PRO A 84 3.69 -9.53 -2.07
C PRO A 84 4.69 -10.19 -3.04
N SER A 85 5.12 -9.44 -4.07
CA SER A 85 6.18 -9.88 -4.97
C SER A 85 7.56 -9.75 -4.31
N GLU A 86 8.59 -10.41 -4.84
CA GLU A 86 9.98 -10.23 -4.37
C GLU A 86 10.43 -8.76 -4.45
N GLU A 87 9.93 -8.01 -5.44
CA GLU A 87 10.22 -6.59 -5.58
C GLU A 87 9.56 -5.75 -4.48
N ALA A 88 8.34 -6.09 -4.06
CA ALA A 88 7.65 -5.44 -2.96
C ALA A 88 8.34 -5.66 -1.59
N LEU A 89 9.19 -6.68 -1.49
CA LEU A 89 9.98 -6.98 -0.28
C LEU A 89 11.31 -6.23 -0.22
N ARG A 90 11.70 -5.50 -1.27
CA ARG A 90 12.90 -4.66 -1.28
C ARG A 90 12.64 -3.34 -0.56
N LEU A 91 13.56 -2.94 0.32
CA LEU A 91 13.46 -1.68 1.07
C LEU A 91 13.38 -0.49 0.08
N PRO A 92 12.33 0.35 0.14
CA PRO A 92 12.14 1.43 -0.82
C PRO A 92 13.17 2.55 -0.65
N GLU A 93 13.27 3.40 -1.68
CA GLU A 93 14.07 4.62 -1.65
C GLU A 93 13.30 5.80 -1.05
N ALA A 94 11.99 5.89 -1.35
CA ALA A 94 11.12 6.96 -0.89
C ALA A 94 10.36 6.59 0.39
N LEU A 95 10.18 7.57 1.28
CA LEU A 95 9.43 7.39 2.52
C LEU A 95 7.95 7.04 2.27
N ASP A 96 7.38 7.59 1.20
CA ASP A 96 5.97 7.42 0.81
C ASP A 96 5.61 5.96 0.52
N ASP A 97 6.62 5.13 0.22
CA ASP A 97 6.50 3.69 -0.06
C ASP A 97 6.79 2.80 1.15
N LEU A 98 7.27 3.38 2.26
CA LEU A 98 7.67 2.63 3.46
C LEU A 98 6.50 1.84 4.05
N GLU A 99 5.32 2.45 4.13
CA GLU A 99 4.10 1.81 4.63
C GLU A 99 3.69 0.60 3.76
N GLY A 100 3.89 0.69 2.45
CA GLY A 100 3.64 -0.42 1.52
C GLY A 100 4.63 -1.56 1.73
N TRP A 101 5.92 -1.25 1.86
CA TRP A 101 6.95 -2.25 2.15
C TRP A 101 6.78 -2.94 3.51
N LEU A 102 6.38 -2.20 4.55
CA LEU A 102 6.11 -2.76 5.88
C LEU A 102 4.99 -3.81 5.82
N VAL A 103 3.87 -3.51 5.15
CA VAL A 103 2.77 -4.48 4.97
C VAL A 103 3.24 -5.69 4.18
N ALA A 104 3.95 -5.50 3.07
CA ALA A 104 4.50 -6.61 2.29
C ALA A 104 5.36 -7.53 3.16
N THR A 105 6.25 -6.96 3.96
CA THR A 105 7.17 -7.69 4.84
C THR A 105 6.43 -8.47 5.93
N LEU A 106 5.46 -7.85 6.61
CA LEU A 106 4.74 -8.48 7.72
C LEU A 106 3.78 -9.58 7.26
N ARG A 107 3.23 -9.50 6.04
CA ARG A 107 2.37 -10.56 5.49
C ARG A 107 3.10 -11.81 5.09
N MET A 108 4.42 -11.73 4.90
CA MET A 108 5.26 -12.90 4.67
C MET A 108 5.71 -13.59 5.95
N ALA A 109 5.43 -13.01 7.13
CA ALA A 109 5.78 -13.60 8.42
C ALA A 109 4.70 -14.57 8.90
N GLY A 110 5.11 -15.74 9.38
CA GLY A 110 4.21 -16.66 10.08
C GLY A 110 3.64 -16.04 11.37
N ASP A 111 2.60 -16.66 11.93
CA ASP A 111 1.91 -16.15 13.13
C ASP A 111 2.81 -16.06 14.35
N ASP A 112 3.64 -17.08 14.57
CA ASP A 112 4.59 -17.10 15.69
C ASP A 112 5.82 -16.19 15.46
N GLU A 113 5.96 -15.61 14.27
CA GLU A 113 7.15 -14.84 13.87
C GLU A 113 6.90 -13.33 13.83
N ILE A 114 5.66 -12.86 14.09
CA ILE A 114 5.26 -11.48 13.86
C ILE A 114 6.13 -10.47 14.61
N PHE A 115 6.45 -10.72 15.88
CA PHE A 115 7.31 -9.83 16.67
C PHE A 115 8.75 -9.76 16.12
N SER A 116 9.30 -10.91 15.74
CA SER A 116 10.62 -11.00 15.11
C SER A 116 10.65 -10.30 13.75
N ALA A 117 9.58 -10.43 12.98
CA ALA A 117 9.40 -9.76 11.69
C ALA A 117 9.32 -8.23 11.84
N VAL A 118 8.57 -7.74 12.82
CA VAL A 118 8.49 -6.30 13.15
C VAL A 118 9.87 -5.76 13.53
N ALA A 119 10.57 -6.43 14.45
CA ALA A 119 11.89 -5.98 14.89
C ALA A 119 12.92 -5.98 13.74
N ARG A 120 12.86 -6.96 12.84
CA ARG A 120 13.69 -7.02 11.64
C ARG A 120 13.34 -5.89 10.66
N ALA A 121 12.05 -5.63 10.44
CA ALA A 121 11.58 -4.58 9.55
C ALA A 121 11.99 -3.19 10.06
N GLU A 122 11.84 -2.93 11.36
CA GLU A 122 12.29 -1.69 12.00
C GLU A 122 13.80 -1.46 11.80
N ARG A 123 14.63 -2.45 12.13
CA ARG A 123 16.10 -2.35 11.95
C ARG A 123 16.48 -2.10 10.50
N THR A 124 15.80 -2.76 9.57
CA THR A 124 16.06 -2.61 8.13
C THR A 124 15.67 -1.20 7.66
N ALA A 125 14.49 -0.71 8.04
CA ALA A 125 14.03 0.63 7.68
C ALA A 125 14.91 1.74 8.28
N ALA A 126 15.39 1.55 9.52
CA ALA A 126 16.26 2.50 10.20
C ALA A 126 17.64 2.68 9.51
N THR A 127 18.03 1.79 8.59
CA THR A 127 19.24 1.98 7.78
C THR A 127 19.13 3.13 6.77
N ARG A 128 17.91 3.56 6.43
CA ARG A 128 17.65 4.57 5.39
C ARG A 128 16.76 5.72 5.86
N PHE A 129 15.80 5.46 6.74
CA PHE A 129 14.80 6.44 7.14
C PHE A 129 15.02 6.91 8.58
N ALA A 130 14.61 8.15 8.86
CA ALA A 130 14.69 8.71 10.21
C ALA A 130 13.86 7.86 11.21
N PRO A 131 14.38 7.57 12.42
CA PRO A 131 13.71 6.68 13.38
C PRO A 131 12.25 7.07 13.68
N GLY A 132 11.96 8.37 13.84
CA GLY A 132 10.61 8.85 14.08
C GLY A 132 9.64 8.58 12.93
N ALA A 133 10.12 8.60 11.68
CA ALA A 133 9.32 8.27 10.51
C ALA A 133 9.04 6.76 10.44
N VAL A 134 10.04 5.93 10.76
CA VAL A 134 9.91 4.46 10.83
C VAL A 134 8.88 4.06 11.89
N VAL A 135 8.99 4.60 13.12
CA VAL A 135 8.04 4.31 14.21
C VAL A 135 6.63 4.76 13.85
N THR A 136 6.48 5.92 13.20
CA THR A 136 5.18 6.42 12.74
C THR A 136 4.55 5.46 11.72
N ALA A 137 5.32 5.01 10.72
CA ALA A 137 4.85 4.07 9.73
C ALA A 137 4.50 2.70 10.34
N LEU A 138 5.33 2.19 11.27
CA LEU A 138 5.07 0.95 12.00
C LEU A 138 3.77 1.02 12.81
N ARG A 139 3.53 2.10 13.55
CA ARG A 139 2.30 2.26 14.33
C ARG A 139 1.05 2.21 13.46
N ARG A 140 1.09 2.84 12.27
CA ARG A 140 -0.02 2.81 11.31
C ARG A 140 -0.25 1.43 10.72
N VAL A 141 0.82 0.71 10.41
CA VAL A 141 0.73 -0.65 9.84
C VAL A 141 0.23 -1.65 10.89
N LEU A 142 0.79 -1.60 12.10
CA LEU A 142 0.51 -2.57 13.17
C LEU A 142 -0.89 -2.45 13.75
N SER A 143 -1.49 -1.26 13.77
CA SER A 143 -2.88 -1.09 14.20
C SER A 143 -3.87 -1.90 13.36
N ARG A 144 -3.46 -2.36 12.16
CA ARG A 144 -4.28 -3.19 11.26
C ARG A 144 -3.78 -4.61 11.11
N GLU A 145 -2.48 -4.81 10.87
CA GLU A 145 -1.96 -6.15 10.59
C GLU A 145 -2.09 -7.09 11.81
N LEU A 146 -2.14 -6.55 13.03
CA LEU A 146 -2.46 -7.34 14.24
C LEU A 146 -3.94 -7.65 14.39
N ALA A 147 -4.84 -6.83 13.85
CA ALA A 147 -6.29 -7.06 13.89
C ALA A 147 -6.78 -8.05 12.81
N ARG A 148 -5.93 -8.35 11.82
CA ARG A 148 -6.21 -9.26 10.70
C ARG A 148 -5.72 -10.70 10.94
N ARG A 149 -4.96 -10.92 12.01
CA ARG A 149 -4.49 -12.23 12.48
C ARG A 149 -5.46 -12.77 13.53
#